data_AF-A0A142BFT3-F1
#
_entry.id   AF-A0A142BFT3-F1
#
_cell.length_a   1.000
_cell.length_b   1.000
_cell.length_c   1.000
_cell.angle_alpha   90.00
_cell.angle_beta   90.00
_cell.angle_gamma   90.00
#
_symmetry.space_group_name_H-M   'P 1'
#
loop_
_entity.id
_entity.type
_entity.pdbx_description
1 polymer ?
#
loop_
_entity_poly.entity_id
_entity_poly.type
_entity_poly.pdbx_seq_one_letter_code
_entity_poly.pdbx_strand_id
1 'polypeptide(L)'
;MPRMNQQGEQNGWTARRWDPAVQERFAKLIGKLGETFDGQIAGINLQESATATTSDIDPGFSEVKFVNGIKSNMKALGEAFPESTTMQYANFMPGEWLPWDDKGYLRALYECGEEIGVGLGAPDLMVHRRAQLNHALAMMHESDFSVPLGIAIQDGNYIGETDSHKVVEQRENIVPLLHAFANQFLKVDYLFRVNQSPYFEEDVLTCFELPEAKTASGQQSTLSKN
;
A
#
# COMPACT_ATOMS: atom_id res chain seq x y z
N MET A 1 -2.96 13.51 17.97
CA MET A 1 -1.83 14.27 18.53
C MET A 1 -1.05 14.92 17.39
N PRO A 2 -0.40 16.07 17.62
CA PRO A 2 0.49 16.66 16.62
C PRO A 2 1.57 15.66 16.17
N ARG A 3 1.79 15.56 14.86
CA ARG A 3 2.94 14.84 14.29
C ARG A 3 4.08 15.84 14.13
N MET A 4 5.27 15.50 14.62
CA MET A 4 6.46 16.33 14.51
C MET A 4 7.43 15.74 13.47
N ASN A 5 8.11 16.59 12.70
CA ASN A 5 9.21 16.19 11.83
C ASN A 5 10.51 16.02 12.64
N GLN A 6 11.60 15.65 11.95
CA GLN A 6 12.93 15.46 12.58
C GLN A 6 13.51 16.77 13.15
N GLN A 7 13.01 17.93 12.70
CA GLN A 7 13.38 19.26 13.18
C GLN A 7 12.52 19.72 14.37
N GLY A 8 11.55 18.90 14.82
CA GLY A 8 10.64 19.23 15.92
C GLY A 8 9.46 20.11 15.54
N GLU A 9 9.25 20.38 14.25
CA GLU A 9 8.16 21.19 13.74
C GLU A 9 6.92 20.33 13.49
N GLN A 10 5.74 20.88 13.79
CA GLN A 10 4.50 20.17 13.53
C GLN A 10 4.24 20.07 12.02
N ASN A 11 4.18 18.85 11.49
CA ASN A 11 3.93 18.58 10.08
C ASN A 11 2.68 17.72 9.85
N GLY A 12 1.78 17.62 10.83
CA GLY A 12 0.51 16.90 10.68
C GLY A 12 -0.12 16.48 12.00
N TRP A 13 -0.99 15.45 11.90
CA TRP A 13 -1.68 14.84 13.03
C TRP A 13 -1.69 13.33 12.89
N THR A 14 -1.53 12.63 14.01
CA THR A 14 -1.63 11.17 14.09
C THR A 14 -2.71 10.79 15.11
N ALA A 15 -3.58 9.86 14.74
CA ALA A 15 -4.56 9.30 15.66
C ALA A 15 -3.84 8.41 16.70
N ARG A 16 -4.19 8.55 17.97
CA ARG A 16 -3.62 7.72 19.05
C ARG A 16 -4.21 6.32 19.00
N ARG A 17 -3.74 5.50 18.08
CA ARG A 17 -4.26 4.14 17.83
C ARG A 17 -4.08 3.20 19.05
N TRP A 18 -3.25 3.56 20.03
CA TRP A 18 -3.06 2.87 21.31
C TRP A 18 -4.02 3.30 22.42
N ASP A 19 -4.85 4.32 22.19
CA ASP A 19 -5.83 4.83 23.16
C ASP A 19 -7.18 4.11 22.98
N PRO A 20 -7.69 3.38 24.00
CA PRO A 20 -8.95 2.65 23.90
C PRO A 20 -10.15 3.54 23.52
N ALA A 21 -10.19 4.79 23.98
CA ALA A 21 -11.31 5.68 23.65
C ALA A 21 -11.26 6.12 22.17
N VAL A 22 -10.06 6.21 21.59
CA VAL A 22 -9.90 6.46 20.15
C VAL A 22 -10.31 5.23 19.35
N GLN A 23 -9.89 4.04 19.77
CA GLN A 23 -10.26 2.76 19.13
C GLN A 23 -11.79 2.60 19.11
N GLU A 24 -12.48 2.84 20.23
CA GLU A 24 -13.93 2.71 20.31
C GLU A 24 -14.66 3.66 19.33
N ARG A 25 -14.24 4.93 19.27
CA ARG A 25 -14.83 5.89 18.33
C ARG A 25 -14.57 5.52 16.88
N PHE A 26 -13.37 5.01 16.59
CA PHE A 26 -13.02 4.60 15.24
C PHE A 26 -13.78 3.35 14.81
N ALA A 27 -13.96 2.36 15.69
CA ALA A 27 -14.80 1.19 15.43
C ALA A 27 -16.26 1.59 15.15
N LYS A 28 -16.82 2.57 15.89
CA LYS A 28 -18.16 3.12 15.61
C LYS A 28 -18.25 3.77 14.24
N LEU A 29 -17.22 4.53 13.84
CA LEU A 29 -17.16 5.12 12.50
C LEU A 29 -17.09 4.03 11.42
N ILE A 30 -16.21 3.05 11.57
CA ILE A 30 -16.07 1.91 10.66
C ILE A 30 -17.41 1.18 10.52
N GLY A 31 -18.10 0.89 11.63
CA GLY A 31 -19.43 0.27 11.61
C GLY A 31 -20.45 1.08 10.81
N LYS A 32 -20.47 2.42 10.96
CA LYS A 32 -21.37 3.28 10.18
C LYS A 32 -21.01 3.35 8.69
N LEU A 33 -19.73 3.26 8.36
CA LEU A 33 -19.29 3.15 6.98
C LEU A 33 -19.72 1.80 6.38
N GLY A 34 -19.55 0.70 7.13
CA GLY A 34 -20.00 -0.64 6.72
C GLY A 34 -21.49 -0.70 6.42
N GLU A 35 -22.32 -0.19 7.34
CA GLU A 35 -23.78 -0.05 7.14
C GLU A 35 -24.15 0.69 5.83
N THR A 36 -23.30 1.60 5.37
CA THR A 36 -23.58 2.46 4.21
C THR A 36 -22.97 1.94 2.91
N PHE A 37 -21.81 1.29 2.96
CA PHE A 37 -20.98 1.04 1.78
C PHE A 37 -20.57 -0.41 1.57
N ASP A 38 -20.74 -1.30 2.55
CA ASP A 38 -20.44 -2.73 2.35
C ASP A 38 -21.25 -3.30 1.19
N GLY A 39 -20.61 -4.14 0.37
CA GLY A 39 -21.17 -4.70 -0.86
C GLY A 39 -21.32 -3.70 -2.02
N GLN A 40 -21.20 -2.39 -1.78
CA GLN A 40 -21.28 -1.34 -2.82
C GLN A 40 -19.90 -0.90 -3.32
N ILE A 41 -18.87 -1.08 -2.51
CA ILE A 41 -17.48 -0.82 -2.89
C ILE A 41 -16.73 -2.13 -3.08
N ALA A 42 -15.73 -2.13 -3.96
CA ALA A 42 -14.87 -3.30 -4.16
C ALA A 42 -14.06 -3.63 -2.89
N GLY A 43 -13.62 -2.60 -2.17
CA GLY A 43 -12.93 -2.78 -0.90
C GLY A 43 -12.61 -1.48 -0.17
N ILE A 44 -12.15 -1.63 1.05
CA ILE A 44 -11.74 -0.57 1.97
C ILE A 44 -10.39 -0.93 2.60
N ASN A 45 -9.52 0.07 2.73
CA ASN A 45 -8.18 -0.09 3.29
C ASN A 45 -7.91 0.93 4.39
N LEU A 46 -7.27 0.49 5.48
CA LEU A 46 -6.88 1.34 6.60
C LEU A 46 -5.45 1.90 6.45
N GLN A 47 -5.21 3.04 7.10
CA GLN A 47 -3.91 3.72 7.11
C GLN A 47 -2.76 2.83 7.55
N GLU A 48 -1.58 3.07 6.97
CA GLU A 48 -0.36 2.32 7.23
C GLU A 48 0.02 2.19 8.71
N SER A 49 0.71 1.11 9.04
CA SER A 49 1.16 0.82 10.41
C SER A 49 2.35 1.66 10.85
N ALA A 50 3.10 2.26 9.92
CA ALA A 50 4.23 3.11 10.24
C ALA A 50 3.81 4.30 11.13
N THR A 51 4.63 4.61 12.14
CA THR A 51 4.47 5.79 12.99
C THR A 51 5.81 6.18 13.57
N ALA A 52 6.05 7.48 13.71
CA ALA A 52 7.22 8.03 14.39
C ALA A 52 6.99 8.24 15.91
N THR A 53 5.84 7.80 16.44
CA THR A 53 5.52 8.01 17.87
C THR A 53 6.34 7.08 18.77
N THR A 54 6.80 7.63 19.89
CA THR A 54 7.48 6.91 20.98
C THR A 54 6.85 7.28 22.33
N SER A 55 7.25 6.59 23.41
CA SER A 55 6.84 6.94 24.79
C SER A 55 7.30 8.33 25.23
N ASP A 56 8.35 8.87 24.62
CA ASP A 56 8.84 10.23 24.90
C ASP A 56 7.91 11.30 24.31
N ILE A 57 7.22 10.97 23.21
CA ILE A 57 6.28 11.87 22.53
C ILE A 57 4.89 11.77 23.18
N ASP A 58 4.43 10.56 23.52
CA ASP A 58 3.19 10.34 24.27
C ASP A 58 3.43 9.25 25.34
N PRO A 59 3.43 9.59 26.64
CA PRO A 59 3.66 8.62 27.72
C PRO A 59 2.65 7.46 27.77
N GLY A 60 1.49 7.59 27.11
CA GLY A 60 0.51 6.52 26.98
C GLY A 60 0.88 5.45 25.95
N PHE A 61 1.84 5.76 25.06
CA PHE A 61 2.29 4.88 23.99
C PHE A 61 3.13 3.71 24.52
N SER A 62 2.89 2.53 23.95
CA SER A 62 3.85 1.44 23.88
C SER A 62 3.63 0.68 22.58
N GLU A 63 4.67 0.04 22.06
CA GLU A 63 4.62 -0.74 20.83
C GLU A 63 3.55 -1.84 20.93
N VAL A 64 3.47 -2.52 22.08
CA VAL A 64 2.45 -3.56 22.33
C VAL A 64 1.03 -3.00 22.27
N LYS A 65 0.76 -1.85 22.91
CA LYS A 65 -0.57 -1.22 22.83
C LYS A 65 -0.89 -0.77 21.41
N PHE A 66 0.12 -0.32 20.67
CA PHE A 66 -0.03 0.09 19.29
C PHE A 66 -0.38 -1.09 18.37
N VAL A 67 0.36 -2.20 18.46
CA VAL A 67 0.07 -3.47 17.76
C VAL A 67 -1.37 -3.91 18.05
N ASN A 68 -1.74 -3.98 19.33
CA ASN A 68 -3.09 -4.39 19.73
C ASN A 68 -4.18 -3.43 19.23
N GLY A 69 -3.86 -2.13 19.15
CA GLY A 69 -4.75 -1.12 18.59
C GLY A 69 -4.98 -1.31 17.10
N ILE A 70 -3.94 -1.64 16.33
CA ILE A 70 -4.08 -1.97 14.91
C ILE A 70 -4.93 -3.23 14.75
N LYS A 71 -4.63 -4.31 15.48
CA LYS A 71 -5.44 -5.54 15.45
C LYS A 71 -6.91 -5.30 15.79
N SER A 72 -7.18 -4.43 16.77
CA SER A 72 -8.55 -4.05 17.13
C SER A 72 -9.27 -3.31 16.01
N ASN A 73 -8.58 -2.43 15.28
CA ASN A 73 -9.14 -1.75 14.12
C ASN A 73 -9.38 -2.72 12.95
N MET A 74 -8.46 -3.67 12.71
CA MET A 74 -8.63 -4.71 11.70
C MET A 74 -9.88 -5.56 11.99
N LYS A 75 -10.06 -5.99 13.24
CA LYS A 75 -11.25 -6.74 13.66
C LYS A 75 -12.54 -5.96 13.43
N ALA A 76 -12.57 -4.68 13.84
CA ALA A 76 -13.73 -3.82 13.59
C ALA A 76 -14.02 -3.63 12.09
N LEU A 77 -12.97 -3.58 11.25
CA LEU A 77 -13.10 -3.49 9.80
C LEU A 77 -13.71 -4.76 9.19
N GLY A 78 -13.14 -5.92 9.50
CA GLY A 78 -13.64 -7.22 9.02
C GLY A 78 -15.08 -7.50 9.45
N GLU A 79 -15.45 -7.12 10.67
CA GLU A 79 -16.83 -7.27 11.18
C GLU A 79 -17.83 -6.33 10.49
N ALA A 80 -17.40 -5.14 10.08
CA ALA A 80 -18.27 -4.14 9.46
C ALA A 80 -18.43 -4.30 7.95
N PHE A 81 -17.50 -4.99 7.28
CA PHE A 81 -17.48 -5.17 5.83
C PHE A 81 -17.34 -6.67 5.45
N PRO A 82 -18.37 -7.49 5.69
CA PRO A 82 -18.34 -8.91 5.31
C PRO A 82 -18.41 -9.18 3.80
N GLU A 83 -18.91 -8.23 2.98
CA GLU A 83 -19.03 -8.42 1.51
C GLU A 83 -17.87 -7.78 0.72
N SER A 84 -17.46 -6.58 1.10
CA SER A 84 -16.35 -5.85 0.47
C SER A 84 -14.99 -6.37 0.94
N THR A 85 -13.97 -6.31 0.07
CA THR A 85 -12.60 -6.65 0.51
C THR A 85 -12.11 -5.67 1.56
N THR A 86 -11.60 -6.19 2.67
CA THR A 86 -11.01 -5.37 3.74
C THR A 86 -9.49 -5.50 3.71
N MET A 87 -8.79 -4.41 4.03
CA MET A 87 -7.34 -4.40 4.04
C MET A 87 -6.75 -3.49 5.13
N GLN A 88 -5.59 -3.89 5.66
CA GLN A 88 -4.74 -3.06 6.50
C GLN A 88 -3.36 -2.91 5.85
N TYR A 89 -2.92 -1.67 5.61
CA TYR A 89 -1.53 -1.44 5.25
C TYR A 89 -0.61 -1.70 6.45
N ALA A 90 0.16 -2.78 6.39
CA ALA A 90 1.13 -3.19 7.40
C ALA A 90 2.51 -3.19 6.76
N ASN A 91 3.31 -2.15 7.01
CA ASN A 91 4.62 -1.96 6.40
C ASN A 91 5.76 -1.88 7.40
N PHE A 92 5.80 -0.85 8.23
CA PHE A 92 6.79 -0.68 9.28
C PHE A 92 6.10 -0.66 10.64
N MET A 93 6.82 -1.05 11.68
CA MET A 93 6.33 -1.05 13.06
C MET A 93 7.25 -0.23 13.96
N PRO A 94 6.69 0.56 14.89
CA PRO A 94 7.52 1.31 15.83
C PRO A 94 8.32 0.34 16.69
N GLY A 95 9.60 0.67 16.89
CA GLY A 95 10.51 -0.15 17.68
C GLY A 95 10.92 -1.47 17.04
N GLU A 96 10.67 -1.70 15.75
CA GLU A 96 11.08 -2.89 15.00
C GLU A 96 11.77 -2.47 13.69
N TRP A 97 12.85 -3.16 13.33
CA TRP A 97 13.57 -2.93 12.07
C TRP A 97 14.13 -4.22 11.49
N LEU A 98 13.45 -4.75 10.47
CA LEU A 98 13.72 -6.08 9.96
C LEU A 98 14.94 -6.12 9.00
N PRO A 99 15.74 -7.21 9.05
CA PRO A 99 15.66 -8.36 9.98
C PRO A 99 16.48 -8.19 11.28
N TRP A 100 17.05 -7.01 11.55
CA TRP A 100 18.07 -6.85 12.60
C TRP A 100 17.51 -6.68 14.01
N ASP A 101 16.33 -6.08 14.15
CA ASP A 101 15.58 -5.95 15.40
C ASP A 101 14.14 -6.42 15.14
N ASP A 102 13.96 -7.73 15.09
CA ASP A 102 12.67 -8.39 14.87
C ASP A 102 11.99 -8.68 16.22
N LYS A 103 10.91 -7.96 16.51
CA LYS A 103 10.09 -8.15 17.71
C LYS A 103 8.82 -8.97 17.42
N GLY A 104 8.66 -9.40 16.17
CA GLY A 104 7.47 -10.11 15.67
C GLY A 104 6.25 -9.21 15.48
N TYR A 105 6.37 -7.90 15.54
CA TYR A 105 5.22 -6.99 15.49
C TYR A 105 4.57 -6.93 14.12
N LEU A 106 5.35 -6.75 13.05
CA LEU A 106 4.82 -6.74 11.70
C LEU A 106 4.22 -8.11 11.37
N ARG A 107 4.95 -9.18 11.67
CA ARG A 107 4.49 -10.57 11.49
C ARG A 107 3.17 -10.83 12.21
N ALA A 108 3.03 -10.36 13.45
CA ALA A 108 1.82 -10.52 14.23
C ALA A 108 0.60 -9.78 13.64
N LEU A 109 0.80 -8.71 12.85
CA LEU A 109 -0.29 -8.09 12.09
C LEU A 109 -0.68 -8.95 10.89
N TYR A 110 0.29 -9.52 10.18
CA TYR A 110 0.01 -10.40 9.05
C TYR A 110 -0.71 -11.68 9.49
N GLU A 111 -0.24 -12.32 10.55
CA GLU A 111 -0.91 -13.50 11.16
C GLU A 111 -2.34 -13.16 11.60
N CYS A 112 -2.55 -11.99 12.19
CA CYS A 112 -3.88 -11.54 12.61
C CYS A 112 -4.82 -11.33 11.42
N GLY A 113 -4.33 -10.73 10.33
CA GLY A 113 -5.12 -10.50 9.12
C GLY A 113 -5.59 -11.81 8.50
N GLU A 114 -4.66 -12.76 8.34
CA GLU A 114 -4.96 -14.11 7.87
C GLU A 114 -5.99 -14.82 8.76
N GLU A 115 -5.81 -14.78 10.08
CA GLU A 115 -6.71 -15.43 11.04
C GLU A 115 -8.15 -14.91 10.97
N ILE A 116 -8.33 -13.59 10.77
CA ILE A 116 -9.66 -12.95 10.81
C ILE A 116 -10.24 -12.65 9.42
N GLY A 117 -9.57 -13.05 8.34
CA GLY A 117 -10.02 -12.82 6.97
C GLY A 117 -9.84 -11.38 6.46
N VAL A 118 -8.98 -10.57 7.10
CA VAL A 118 -8.70 -9.20 6.68
C VAL A 118 -7.42 -9.18 5.85
N GLY A 119 -7.53 -8.65 4.62
CA GLY A 119 -6.41 -8.52 3.70
C GLY A 119 -5.29 -7.62 4.22
N LEU A 120 -4.13 -7.73 3.59
CA LEU A 120 -2.90 -7.09 4.04
C LEU A 120 -2.25 -6.35 2.88
N GLY A 121 -1.66 -5.20 3.18
CA GLY A 121 -1.02 -4.44 2.12
C GLY A 121 0.10 -3.53 2.56
N ALA A 122 0.64 -2.77 1.62
CA ALA A 122 1.59 -1.71 1.91
C ALA A 122 1.49 -0.55 0.90
N PRO A 123 1.90 0.66 1.30
CA PRO A 123 1.77 1.85 0.46
C PRO A 123 2.82 1.95 -0.66
N ASP A 124 3.95 1.24 -0.54
CA ASP A 124 5.13 1.50 -1.37
C ASP A 124 5.67 0.24 -2.06
N LEU A 125 5.41 0.10 -3.35
CA LEU A 125 6.08 -0.87 -4.22
C LEU A 125 7.51 -0.39 -4.59
N MET A 126 8.44 -0.46 -3.65
CA MET A 126 9.83 -0.03 -3.84
C MET A 126 10.77 -1.21 -4.11
N VAL A 127 10.91 -1.60 -5.38
CA VAL A 127 11.65 -2.79 -5.82
C VAL A 127 13.17 -2.74 -5.63
N HIS A 128 13.72 -1.56 -5.29
CA HIS A 128 15.17 -1.35 -5.09
C HIS A 128 15.54 -0.81 -3.70
N ARG A 129 14.56 -0.54 -2.83
CA ARG A 129 14.83 -0.03 -1.49
C ARG A 129 14.87 -1.17 -0.49
N ARG A 130 16.03 -1.35 0.14
CA ARG A 130 16.25 -2.41 1.16
C ARG A 130 15.24 -2.35 2.31
N ALA A 131 14.83 -1.16 2.74
CA ALA A 131 13.85 -1.03 3.82
C ALA A 131 12.53 -1.71 3.45
N GLN A 132 11.92 -1.37 2.31
CA GLN A 132 10.66 -1.97 1.86
C GLN A 132 10.83 -3.47 1.53
N LEU A 133 11.94 -3.84 0.88
CA LEU A 133 12.26 -5.22 0.54
C LEU A 133 12.32 -6.12 1.79
N ASN A 134 12.90 -5.65 2.89
CA ASN A 134 13.03 -6.43 4.13
C ASN A 134 11.76 -6.47 5.00
N HIS A 135 10.77 -5.63 4.71
CA HIS A 135 9.57 -5.50 5.54
C HIS A 135 8.34 -6.03 4.80
N ALA A 136 7.42 -5.16 4.38
CA ALA A 136 6.17 -5.56 3.74
C ALA A 136 6.37 -6.51 2.55
N LEU A 137 7.37 -6.24 1.69
CA LEU A 137 7.57 -7.02 0.48
C LEU A 137 8.10 -8.43 0.77
N ALA A 138 8.99 -8.58 1.76
CA ALA A 138 9.40 -9.89 2.26
C ALA A 138 8.21 -10.63 2.89
N MET A 139 7.43 -9.96 3.75
CA MET A 139 6.25 -10.58 4.38
C MET A 139 5.29 -11.13 3.33
N MET A 140 4.96 -10.34 2.29
CA MET A 140 4.08 -10.77 1.19
C MET A 140 4.67 -11.90 0.35
N HIS A 141 5.98 -11.89 0.09
CA HIS A 141 6.61 -12.86 -0.81
C HIS A 141 6.95 -14.19 -0.14
N GLU A 142 7.39 -14.16 1.11
CA GLU A 142 7.95 -15.33 1.82
C GLU A 142 6.89 -16.20 2.51
N SER A 143 5.63 -15.75 2.52
CA SER A 143 4.51 -16.45 3.14
C SER A 143 3.37 -16.66 2.15
N ASP A 144 2.63 -17.76 2.31
CA ASP A 144 1.43 -18.04 1.53
C ASP A 144 0.18 -17.61 2.33
N PHE A 145 -0.43 -16.49 1.92
CA PHE A 145 -1.67 -15.97 2.53
C PHE A 145 -2.89 -16.40 1.71
N SER A 146 -4.01 -16.66 2.40
CA SER A 146 -5.30 -16.87 1.76
C SER A 146 -6.14 -15.60 1.70
N VAL A 147 -5.85 -14.63 2.56
CA VAL A 147 -6.48 -13.30 2.50
C VAL A 147 -5.88 -12.45 1.37
N PRO A 148 -6.66 -11.49 0.81
CA PRO A 148 -6.16 -10.67 -0.29
C PRO A 148 -4.93 -9.84 0.09
N LEU A 149 -3.96 -9.79 -0.81
CA LEU A 149 -2.79 -8.94 -0.70
C LEU A 149 -2.91 -7.71 -1.60
N GLY A 150 -2.43 -6.56 -1.13
CA GLY A 150 -2.45 -5.32 -1.90
C GLY A 150 -1.18 -4.50 -1.77
N ILE A 151 -0.80 -3.81 -2.84
CA ILE A 151 0.33 -2.87 -2.81
C ILE A 151 -0.02 -1.61 -3.58
N ALA A 152 0.50 -0.47 -3.12
CA ALA A 152 0.37 0.78 -3.86
C ALA A 152 1.66 1.20 -4.59
N ILE A 153 1.46 1.91 -5.70
CA ILE A 153 2.47 2.70 -6.40
C ILE A 153 2.07 4.16 -6.15
N GLN A 154 2.84 4.84 -5.31
CA GLN A 154 2.62 6.18 -4.81
C GLN A 154 3.68 7.18 -5.32
N ASP A 155 3.62 8.40 -4.79
CA ASP A 155 4.51 9.50 -5.16
C ASP A 155 5.98 9.13 -4.92
N GLY A 156 6.72 9.06 -6.03
CA GLY A 156 8.14 8.79 -6.07
C GLY A 156 8.52 7.33 -6.34
N ASN A 157 7.56 6.40 -6.37
CA ASN A 157 7.83 5.00 -6.73
C ASN A 157 8.50 4.86 -8.11
N TYR A 158 8.11 5.70 -9.07
CA TYR A 158 8.68 5.70 -10.43
C TYR A 158 10.17 6.04 -10.48
N ILE A 159 10.69 6.70 -9.44
CA ILE A 159 12.10 7.08 -9.31
C ILE A 159 12.78 6.42 -8.12
N GLY A 160 12.09 5.48 -7.45
CA GLY A 160 12.58 4.80 -6.26
C GLY A 160 12.79 5.73 -5.08
N GLU A 161 12.04 6.82 -4.93
CA GLU A 161 12.05 7.72 -3.77
C GLU A 161 10.71 7.66 -3.03
N THR A 162 10.72 7.72 -1.70
CA THR A 162 9.49 7.82 -0.91
C THR A 162 9.10 9.28 -0.73
N ASP A 163 7.80 9.59 -0.80
CA ASP A 163 7.26 10.95 -0.56
C ASP A 163 7.92 12.02 -1.46
N SER A 164 8.07 11.70 -2.75
CA SER A 164 8.76 12.56 -3.71
C SER A 164 7.91 12.90 -4.91
N HIS A 165 7.65 14.20 -5.10
CA HIS A 165 7.02 14.75 -6.30
C HIS A 165 8.04 15.15 -7.38
N LYS A 166 9.31 14.75 -7.22
CA LYS A 166 10.36 15.06 -8.18
C LYS A 166 10.04 14.43 -9.53
N VAL A 167 10.14 15.23 -10.58
CA VAL A 167 10.00 14.77 -11.96
C VAL A 167 11.40 14.57 -12.56
N VAL A 168 11.59 13.40 -13.19
CA VAL A 168 12.79 13.07 -13.96
C VAL A 168 12.39 13.00 -15.43
N GLU A 169 12.82 13.99 -16.21
CA GLU A 169 12.41 14.11 -17.62
C GLU A 169 12.96 12.97 -18.50
N GLN A 170 14.26 12.68 -18.39
CA GLN A 170 14.90 11.58 -19.11
C GLN A 170 14.91 10.34 -18.23
N ARG A 171 13.91 9.46 -18.42
CA ARG A 171 13.72 8.25 -17.62
C ARG A 171 13.37 7.05 -18.48
N GLU A 172 13.66 5.87 -17.96
CA GLU A 172 13.13 4.61 -18.49
C GLU A 172 11.73 4.37 -17.91
N ASN A 173 10.81 3.89 -18.73
CA ASN A 173 9.48 3.50 -18.26
C ASN A 173 9.58 2.18 -17.47
N ILE A 174 9.49 2.27 -16.14
CA ILE A 174 9.54 1.12 -15.24
C ILE A 174 8.16 0.51 -14.93
N VAL A 175 7.07 0.98 -15.54
CA VAL A 175 5.71 0.44 -15.33
C VAL A 175 5.66 -1.08 -15.57
N PRO A 176 6.25 -1.64 -16.64
CA PRO A 176 6.28 -3.09 -16.83
C PRO A 176 7.01 -3.84 -15.71
N LEU A 177 8.11 -3.29 -15.20
CA LEU A 177 8.86 -3.85 -14.07
C LEU A 177 7.98 -3.88 -12.81
N LEU A 178 7.37 -2.75 -12.47
CA LEU A 178 6.51 -2.64 -11.29
C LEU A 178 5.31 -3.60 -11.39
N HIS A 179 4.68 -3.69 -12.55
CA HIS A 179 3.55 -4.60 -12.76
C HIS A 179 3.97 -6.07 -12.65
N ALA A 180 5.08 -6.47 -13.29
CA ALA A 180 5.60 -7.83 -13.19
C ALA A 180 6.00 -8.18 -11.76
N PHE A 181 6.63 -7.26 -11.04
CA PHE A 181 7.01 -7.48 -9.64
C PHE A 181 5.77 -7.67 -8.75
N ALA A 182 4.76 -6.81 -8.87
CA ALA A 182 3.53 -6.94 -8.11
C ALA A 182 2.80 -8.27 -8.42
N ASN A 183 2.63 -8.60 -9.70
CA ASN A 183 1.83 -9.75 -10.12
C ASN A 183 2.57 -11.09 -9.99
N GLN A 184 3.84 -11.15 -10.35
CA GLN A 184 4.58 -12.43 -10.44
C GLN A 184 5.41 -12.70 -9.19
N PHE A 185 6.02 -11.67 -8.59
CA PHE A 185 6.89 -11.83 -7.43
C PHE A 185 6.09 -11.76 -6.12
N LEU A 186 5.27 -10.71 -5.95
CA LEU A 186 4.45 -10.54 -4.75
C LEU A 186 3.09 -11.26 -4.83
N LYS A 187 2.59 -11.53 -6.04
CA LYS A 187 1.29 -12.17 -6.29
C LYS A 187 0.13 -11.44 -5.60
N VAL A 188 0.15 -10.11 -5.64
CA VAL A 188 -0.93 -9.30 -5.05
C VAL A 188 -2.22 -9.40 -5.84
N ASP A 189 -3.35 -9.36 -5.14
CA ASP A 189 -4.68 -9.28 -5.73
C ASP A 189 -5.03 -7.84 -6.16
N TYR A 190 -4.51 -6.85 -5.41
CA TYR A 190 -4.78 -5.43 -5.64
C TYR A 190 -3.50 -4.63 -5.88
N LEU A 191 -3.47 -3.88 -6.98
CA LEU A 191 -2.45 -2.87 -7.27
C LEU A 191 -3.10 -1.49 -7.29
N PHE A 192 -2.88 -0.70 -6.24
CA PHE A 192 -3.39 0.67 -6.15
C PHE A 192 -2.38 1.63 -6.79
N ARG A 193 -2.82 2.51 -7.69
CA ARG A 193 -1.91 3.41 -8.40
C ARG A 193 -2.38 4.85 -8.28
N VAL A 194 -1.49 5.73 -7.81
CA VAL A 194 -1.73 7.17 -7.83
C VAL A 194 -1.53 7.74 -9.23
N ASN A 195 -2.21 8.85 -9.53
CA ASN A 195 -2.09 9.59 -10.78
C ASN A 195 -0.95 10.63 -10.72
N GLN A 196 0.26 10.20 -10.37
CA GLN A 196 1.41 11.10 -10.30
C GLN A 196 1.82 11.57 -11.70
N SER A 197 1.62 12.86 -11.99
CA SER A 197 2.07 13.46 -13.24
C SER A 197 3.58 13.72 -13.25
N PRO A 198 4.30 13.55 -14.38
CA PRO A 198 3.80 13.09 -15.69
C PRO A 198 3.80 11.56 -15.86
N TYR A 199 4.29 10.82 -14.87
CA TYR A 199 4.48 9.36 -14.95
C TYR A 199 3.19 8.60 -15.28
N PHE A 200 2.05 9.01 -14.71
CA PHE A 200 0.77 8.37 -15.00
C PHE A 200 0.39 8.55 -16.48
N GLU A 201 0.43 9.78 -16.99
CA GLU A 201 0.03 10.05 -18.38
C GLU A 201 1.01 9.49 -19.40
N GLU A 202 2.32 9.64 -19.17
CA GLU A 202 3.35 9.31 -20.17
C GLU A 202 3.81 7.86 -20.10
N ASP A 203 3.83 7.24 -18.90
CA ASP A 203 4.41 5.92 -18.71
C ASP A 203 3.33 4.85 -18.50
N VAL A 204 2.27 5.16 -17.75
CA VAL A 204 1.23 4.17 -17.39
C VAL A 204 0.21 4.02 -18.50
N LEU A 205 -0.38 5.12 -18.98
CA LEU A 205 -1.41 5.05 -20.03
C LEU A 205 -0.86 4.45 -21.33
N THR A 206 0.40 4.75 -21.67
CA THR A 206 1.07 4.19 -22.85
C THR A 206 1.27 2.67 -22.78
N CYS A 207 1.24 2.08 -21.58
CA CYS A 207 1.26 0.62 -21.42
C CYS A 207 -0.11 -0.04 -21.66
N PHE A 208 -1.20 0.73 -21.69
CA PHE A 208 -2.55 0.25 -22.00
C PHE A 208 -2.97 0.55 -23.45
N GLU A 209 -2.32 1.52 -24.09
CA GLU A 209 -2.49 1.79 -25.50
C GLU A 209 -1.88 0.65 -26.32
N LEU A 210 -2.74 -0.24 -26.82
CA LEU A 210 -2.33 -1.21 -27.82
C LEU A 210 -1.72 -0.43 -28.99
N PRO A 211 -0.55 -0.84 -29.53
CA PRO A 211 -0.03 -0.21 -30.73
C PRO A 211 -1.12 -0.27 -31.79
N GLU A 212 -1.54 0.89 -32.32
CA GLU A 212 -2.45 0.94 -33.46
C GLU A 212 -1.92 -0.05 -34.49
N ALA A 213 -2.76 -1.03 -34.83
CA ALA A 213 -2.43 -2.01 -35.85
C ALA A 213 -1.95 -1.22 -37.07
N LYS A 214 -0.65 -1.28 -37.37
CA LYS A 214 -0.09 -0.69 -38.58
C LYS A 214 -0.90 -1.23 -39.73
N THR A 215 -1.83 -0.43 -40.23
CA THR A 215 -2.60 -0.73 -41.42
C THR A 215 -1.58 -0.67 -42.56
N ALA A 216 -1.05 -1.83 -42.92
CA ALA A 216 -0.28 -2.01 -44.12
C ALA A 216 -1.20 -1.73 -45.30
N SER A 217 -1.28 -0.46 -45.71
CA SER A 217 -1.88 -0.04 -46.96
C SER A 217 -0.79 0.65 -47.79
N GLY A 218 -0.52 0.10 -48.97
CA GLY A 218 0.22 0.82 -50.01
C GLY A 218 1.47 0.14 -50.57
N GLN A 219 1.33 -1.08 -51.12
CA GLN A 219 2.10 -1.41 -52.33
C GLN A 219 1.13 -1.86 -53.43
N GLN A 220 0.68 -0.90 -54.24
CA GLN A 220 0.34 -1.15 -55.63
C GLN A 220 1.50 -0.61 -56.47
N SER A 221 2.23 -1.50 -57.15
CA SER A 221 3.00 -1.11 -58.33
C SER A 221 2.73 -2.08 -59.49
N THR A 222 1.86 -1.61 -60.38
CA THR A 222 1.98 -1.70 -61.85
C THR A 222 2.34 -3.04 -62.50
N LEU A 223 1.31 -3.75 -62.98
CA LEU A 223 1.40 -4.59 -64.17
C LEU A 223 1.26 -3.69 -65.41
N SER A 224 2.35 -3.46 -66.15
CA SER A 224 2.27 -2.95 -67.51
C SER A 224 2.01 -4.10 -68.48
N LYS A 225 0.96 -3.96 -69.29
CA LYS A 225 0.72 -4.78 -70.47
C LYS A 225 1.91 -4.65 -71.44
N ASN A 226 2.38 -5.78 -71.95
CA ASN A 226 2.74 -6.03 -73.34
C ASN A 226 2.48 -7.49 -73.63
#